data_AF-A0A2J7R7M1-F1
#
_entry.id   AF-A0A2J7R7M1-F1
#
_cell.length_a   1.000
_cell.length_b   1.000
_cell.length_c   1.000
_cell.angle_alpha   90.00
_cell.angle_beta   90.00
_cell.angle_gamma   90.00
#
_symmetry.space_group_name_H-M   'P 1'
#
loop_
_entity.id
_entity.type
_entity.pdbx_description
1 polymer ?
#
loop_
_entity_poly.entity_id
_entity_poly.type
_entity_poly.pdbx_seq_one_letter_code
_entity_poly.pdbx_strand_id
1 'polypeptide(L)' 'MICGAPWYVSNQTLHEDFKIPSIQDEIKSNINRYKDRTTEHVNQLINDLFTQPLENRRLKKIWPEDLDEV' A
#
# COMPACT_ATOMS: atom_id res chain seq x y z
N MET A 1 -19.68 35.74 -1.52
CA MET A 1 -19.89 34.72 -0.46
C MET A 1 -18.69 33.80 -0.53
N ILE A 2 -17.76 33.96 0.41
CA ILE A 2 -16.58 33.08 0.53
C ILE A 2 -17.12 31.71 0.92
N CYS A 3 -16.87 30.72 0.07
CA CYS A 3 -17.32 29.33 0.19
C CYS A 3 -17.16 28.87 1.65
N GLY A 4 -18.18 28.26 2.24
CA GLY A 4 -18.26 27.89 3.67
C GLY A 4 -17.30 26.80 4.13
N ALA A 5 -16.13 26.68 3.50
CA ALA A 5 -15.10 25.72 3.84
C ALA A 5 -14.05 26.35 4.77
N PRO A 6 -13.61 25.63 5.81
CA PRO A 6 -12.53 26.08 6.68
C PRO A 6 -11.19 26.16 5.92
N TRP A 7 -10.29 27.02 6.40
CA TRP A 7 -8.97 27.28 5.79
C TRP A 7 -8.01 26.07 5.87
N TYR A 8 -8.28 25.14 6.78
CA TYR A 8 -7.54 23.90 6.97
C TYR A 8 -8.51 22.79 7.39
N VAL A 9 -8.33 21.61 6.81
CA VAL A 9 -9.02 20.38 7.20
C VAL A 9 -7.95 19.36 7.49
N SER A 10 -8.08 18.65 8.61
CA SER A 10 -7.12 17.60 8.96
C SER A 10 -7.26 16.41 8.02
N ASN A 11 -6.16 15.72 7.73
CA ASN A 11 -6.22 14.49 6.92
C ASN A 11 -7.14 13.45 7.55
N GLN A 12 -7.20 13.37 8.89
CA GLN A 12 -8.11 12.48 9.60
C GLN A 12 -9.58 12.80 9.25
N THR A 13 -9.97 14.08 9.30
CA THR A 13 -11.32 14.51 8.92
C THR A 13 -11.64 14.17 7.47
N LEU A 14 -10.68 14.32 6.55
CA LEU A 14 -10.87 13.93 5.14
C LEU A 14 -11.07 12.41 4.98
N HIS A 15 -10.28 11.60 5.70
CA HIS A 15 -10.43 10.15 5.68
C HIS A 15 -11.79 9.70 6.24
N GLU A 16 -12.23 10.31 7.34
CA GLU A 16 -13.52 10.01 7.98
C GLU A 16 -14.72 10.44 7.12
N ASP A 17 -14.70 11.68 6.61
CA ASP A 17 -15.82 12.25 5.84
C ASP A 17 -15.99 11.56 4.48
N PHE A 18 -14.89 11.35 3.76
CA PHE A 18 -14.91 10.75 2.43
C PHE A 18 -14.80 9.22 2.45
N LYS A 19 -14.64 8.62 3.64
CA LYS A 19 -14.40 7.18 3.83
C LYS A 19 -13.24 6.66 2.97
N ILE A 20 -12.21 7.48 2.82
CA ILE A 20 -11.03 7.15 1.99
C ILE A 20 -10.11 6.29 2.84
N PRO A 21 -9.70 5.10 2.37
CA PRO A 21 -8.76 4.24 3.09
C PRO A 21 -7.43 4.96 3.34
N SER A 22 -6.72 4.56 4.39
CA SER A 22 -5.37 5.07 4.62
C SER A 22 -4.47 4.63 3.46
N ILE A 23 -3.41 5.41 3.21
CA ILE A 23 -2.36 5.04 2.25
C ILE A 23 -1.77 3.67 2.63
N GLN A 24 -1.66 3.36 3.93
CA GLN A 24 -1.17 2.07 4.39
C GLN A 24 -2.12 0.93 4.02
N ASP A 25 -3.43 1.12 4.15
CA ASP A 25 -4.44 0.11 3.81
C ASP A 25 -4.46 -0.15 2.30
N GLU A 26 -4.33 0.89 1.48
CA GLU A 26 -4.21 0.76 0.02
C GLU A 26 -2.93 0.04 -0.40
N ILE A 27 -1.81 0.30 0.29
CA ILE A 27 -0.56 -0.43 0.05
C ILE A 27 -0.76 -1.91 0.37
N LYS A 28 -1.33 -2.26 1.53
CA LYS A 28 -1.65 -3.67 1.90
C LYS A 28 -2.56 -4.34 0.88
N SER A 29 -3.63 -3.66 0.47
CA SER A 29 -4.57 -4.17 -0.54
C SER A 29 -3.87 -4.47 -1.87
N ASN A 30 -3.00 -3.56 -2.32
CA ASN A 30 -2.26 -3.75 -3.56
C ASN A 30 -1.21 -4.87 -3.47
N ILE A 31 -0.52 -5.02 -2.33
CA ILE A 31 0.45 -6.11 -2.13
C ILE A 31 -0.26 -7.45 -2.16
N ASN A 32 -1.37 -7.61 -1.43
CA ASN A 32 -2.13 -8.86 -1.42
C ASN A 32 -2.62 -9.22 -2.83
N ARG A 33 -3.22 -8.27 -3.56
CA ARG A 33 -3.62 -8.49 -4.95
C ARG A 33 -2.43 -8.85 -5.85
N TYR A 34 -1.26 -8.27 -5.61
CA TYR A 34 -0.05 -8.58 -6.36
C TYR A 34 0.46 -9.99 -6.03
N LYS A 35 0.49 -10.36 -4.75
CA LYS A 35 0.87 -11.68 -4.26
C LYS A 35 -0.01 -12.76 -4.89
N ASP A 36 -1.33 -12.63 -4.79
CA ASP A 36 -2.28 -13.60 -5.35
C ASP A 36 -2.07 -13.82 -6.85
N ARG A 37 -1.88 -12.72 -7.60
CA ARG A 37 -1.59 -12.79 -9.05
C ARG A 37 -0.27 -13.49 -9.38
N THR A 38 0.67 -13.48 -8.46
CA THR A 38 2.04 -13.93 -8.68
C THR A 38 2.23 -15.37 -8.21
N THR A 39 1.55 -15.78 -7.14
CA THR A 39 1.55 -17.15 -6.60
C THR A 39 0.68 -18.11 -7.42
N GLU A 40 -0.44 -17.64 -8.00
CA GLU A 40 -1.34 -18.47 -8.82
C GLU A 40 -0.91 -18.57 -10.29
N HIS A 41 0.21 -17.95 -10.67
CA HIS A 41 0.62 -17.86 -12.07
C HIS A 41 1.32 -19.14 -12.55
N VAL A 42 0.95 -19.59 -13.76
CA VAL A 42 1.50 -20.82 -14.39
C VAL A 42 3.00 -20.75 -14.65
N ASN A 43 3.53 -19.54 -14.86
CA ASN A 43 4.95 -19.30 -15.07
C ASN A 43 5.73 -19.30 -13.74
N GLN A 44 6.58 -20.31 -13.54
CA GLN A 44 7.40 -20.48 -12.34
C GLN A 44 8.41 -19.35 -12.12
N LEU A 45 8.91 -18.71 -13.19
CA LEU A 45 9.85 -17.58 -13.08
C LEU A 45 9.22 -16.37 -12.36
N ILE A 46 7.91 -16.20 -12.50
CA ILE A 46 7.16 -15.11 -11.86
C ILE A 46 7.05 -15.35 -10.35
N ASN A 47 6.91 -16.62 -9.94
CA ASN A 47 6.91 -16.99 -8.53
C ASN A 47 8.30 -16.80 -7.88
N ASP A 48 9.37 -17.10 -8.62
CA ASP A 48 10.74 -16.91 -8.15
C ASP A 48 11.06 -15.42 -7.90
N LEU A 49 10.53 -14.52 -8.73
CA LEU A 49 10.67 -13.07 -8.56
C LEU A 49 9.97 -12.53 -7.30
N PHE A 50 8.91 -13.18 -6.84
CA PHE A 50 8.23 -12.82 -5.59
C PHE A 50 8.94 -13.36 -4.36
N THR A 51 9.53 -14.56 -4.49
CA THR A 51 10.10 -15.30 -3.36
C THR A 51 11.48 -14.77 -2.95
N GLN A 52 12.20 -14.12 -3.87
CA GLN A 52 13.53 -13.58 -3.60
C GLN A 52 13.45 -12.14 -3.07
N PRO A 53 13.77 -11.89 -1.80
CA PRO A 53 13.84 -10.52 -1.29
C PRO A 53 15.00 -9.79 -1.97
N LEU A 54 14.77 -8.52 -2.35
CA LEU A 54 15.82 -7.64 -2.86
C LEU A 54 17.00 -7.59 -1.89
N GLU A 55 18.18 -8.06 -2.29
CA GLU A 55 19.37 -8.15 -1.42
C GLU A 55 19.90 -6.76 -0.98
N ASN A 56 19.63 -5.71 -1.77
CA ASN A 56 20.15 -4.35 -1.56
C ASN A 56 19.05 -3.35 -1.16
N ARG A 57 18.36 -3.59 -0.05
CA ARG A 57 17.34 -2.66 0.45
C ARG A 57 17.97 -1.40 1.03
N ARG A 58 17.40 -0.24 0.69
CA ARG A 58 17.77 1.05 1.28
C ARG A 58 17.37 1.07 2.75
N LEU A 59 18.32 1.41 3.63
CA LEU A 59 18.09 1.62 5.06
C LEU A 59 17.05 2.73 5.32
N LYS A 60 16.23 2.54 6.37
CA LYS A 60 15.13 3.46 6.79
C LYS A 60 14.05 3.71 5.73
N LYS A 61 13.96 2.89 4.70
CA LYS A 61 12.83 2.88 3.77
C LYS A 61 11.91 1.73 4.17
N ILE A 62 10.64 2.03 4.39
CA ILE A 62 9.61 1.02 4.58
C ILE A 62 9.27 0.50 3.19
N TRP A 63 9.44 -0.80 2.98
CA TRP A 63 9.02 -1.45 1.74
C TRP A 63 7.59 -1.97 1.90
N PRO A 64 6.84 -2.09 0.78
CA PRO A 64 5.49 -2.64 0.82
C PRO A 64 5.43 -3.99 1.56
N GLU A 65 6.38 -4.88 1.29
CA GLU A 65 6.47 -6.20 1.93
C GLU A 65 6.55 -6.15 3.46
N ASP A 66 7.14 -5.10 4.04
CA ASP A 66 7.29 -4.95 5.49
C ASP A 66 5.96 -4.56 6.18
N LEU A 67 4.93 -4.18 5.40
CA LEU A 67 3.63 -3.71 5.91
C LEU A 67 2.60 -4.84 6.06
N ASP A 68 2.82 -6.00 5.45
CA ASP A 68 1.92 -7.16 5.56
C ASP A 68 2.11 -7.95 6.88
N GLU A 69 3.24 -7.79 7.58
CA GLU A 69 3.58 -8.58 8.79
C GLU A 69 3.13 -7.96 10.14
N VAL A 70 2.02 -7.21 10.17
CA VAL A 70 1.42 -6.70 11.43
C VAL A 70 0.02 -7.23 11.63
#